data_AF-A0A938BHB3-F1
#
_entry.id   AF-A0A938BHB3-F1
#
_cell.length_a   1.000
_cell.length_b   1.000
_cell.length_c   1.000
_cell.angle_alpha   90.00
_cell.angle_beta   90.00
_cell.angle_gamma   90.00
#
_symmetry.space_group_name_H-M   'P 1'
#
loop_
_entity.id
_entity.type
_entity.pdbx_description
1 polymer ?
#
loop_
_entity_poly.entity_id
_entity_poly.type
_entity_poly.pdbx_seq_one_letter_code
_entity_poly.pdbx_strand_id
1 'polypeptide(L)'
;MENHTEEQAKDLLRAFLQGRILSFTTNQYDDGSWLAECNEIPAITTGTTGDYSELDTLMRDAIVSAAGIRGDYGYLLQWKGFKVPSSFLGFTRVKSECEPYYVVQS
;
A
#
# COMPACT_ATOMS: atom_id res chain seq x y z
N MET A 1 5.80 -16.39 15.76
CA MET A 1 5.12 -16.06 14.49
C MET A 1 4.19 -17.20 14.18
N GLU A 2 2.88 -16.96 14.22
CA GLU A 2 1.88 -17.98 13.88
C GLU A 2 1.97 -18.31 12.40
N ASN A 3 1.89 -19.60 12.06
CA ASN A 3 1.98 -20.07 10.69
C ASN A 3 0.54 -20.15 10.16
N HIS A 4 0.04 -19.03 9.62
CA HIS A 4 -1.29 -18.99 9.02
C HIS A 4 -1.31 -19.83 7.73
N THR A 5 -2.44 -20.45 7.39
CA THR A 5 -2.64 -20.96 6.03
C THR A 5 -2.97 -19.80 5.08
N GLU A 6 -2.83 -20.00 3.77
CA GLU A 6 -3.19 -18.96 2.79
C GLU A 6 -4.63 -18.48 2.94
N GLU A 7 -5.57 -19.40 3.18
CA GLU A 7 -6.99 -19.08 3.39
C GLU A 7 -7.18 -18.23 4.66
N GLN A 8 -6.49 -18.57 5.76
CA GLN A 8 -6.55 -17.77 6.99
C GLN A 8 -5.97 -16.36 6.79
N ALA A 9 -4.87 -16.24 6.04
CA ALA A 9 -4.30 -14.93 5.72
C ALA A 9 -5.27 -14.10 4.86
N LYS A 10 -5.95 -14.72 3.89
CA LYS A 10 -7.01 -14.04 3.10
C LYS A 10 -8.17 -13.58 3.98
N ASP A 11 -8.63 -14.41 4.90
CA ASP A 11 -9.73 -14.04 5.81
C ASP A 11 -9.34 -12.92 6.77
N LEU A 12 -8.12 -12.95 7.31
CA LEU A 12 -7.58 -11.88 8.15
C LEU A 12 -7.44 -10.57 7.36
N LEU A 13 -6.94 -10.61 6.11
CA LEU A 13 -6.88 -9.44 5.24
C LEU A 13 -8.28 -8.91 4.93
N ARG A 14 -9.24 -9.78 4.62
CA ARG A 14 -10.64 -9.39 4.37
C ARG A 14 -11.28 -8.76 5.60
N ALA A 15 -11.02 -9.31 6.78
CA ALA A 15 -11.50 -8.79 8.06
C ALA A 15 -10.85 -7.45 8.43
N PHE A 16 -9.54 -7.31 8.18
CA PHE A 16 -8.80 -6.06 8.40
C PHE A 16 -9.28 -4.95 7.48
N LEU A 17 -9.43 -5.27 6.19
CA LEU A 17 -9.89 -4.33 5.18
C LEU A 17 -11.38 -4.02 5.30
N GLN A 18 -12.19 -4.92 5.87
CA GLN A 18 -13.65 -4.78 6.00
C GLN A 18 -14.32 -4.43 4.65
N GLY A 19 -13.80 -4.98 3.55
CA GLY A 19 -14.27 -4.65 2.19
C GLY A 19 -13.87 -3.26 1.68
N ARG A 20 -13.04 -2.52 2.41
CA ARG A 20 -12.47 -1.25 1.96
C ARG A 20 -11.36 -1.51 0.95
N ILE A 21 -11.25 -0.58 0.03
CA ILE A 21 -10.12 -0.49 -0.88
C ILE A 21 -9.09 0.41 -0.18
N LEU A 22 -7.85 -0.04 -0.04
CA LEU A 22 -6.78 0.82 0.46
C LEU A 22 -6.16 1.56 -0.71
N SER A 23 -6.07 2.87 -0.58
CA SER A 23 -5.33 3.75 -1.46
C SER A 23 -4.14 4.34 -0.72
N PHE A 24 -3.05 4.61 -1.45
CA PHE A 24 -1.84 5.19 -0.89
C PHE A 24 -1.50 6.48 -1.59
N THR A 25 -1.23 7.56 -0.89
CA THR A 25 -0.58 8.72 -1.49
C THR A 25 0.91 8.42 -1.61
N THR A 26 1.42 8.32 -2.85
CA THR A 26 2.84 8.13 -3.11
C THR A 26 3.48 9.46 -3.51
N ASN A 27 4.57 9.83 -2.83
CA ASN A 27 5.34 11.05 -3.05
C ASN A 27 6.79 10.68 -3.38
N GLN A 28 7.29 11.15 -4.52
CA GLN A 28 8.71 11.09 -4.84
C GLN A 28 9.40 12.42 -4.52
N TYR A 29 10.51 12.35 -3.78
CA TYR A 29 11.32 13.50 -3.40
C TYR A 29 12.50 13.70 -4.37
N ASP A 30 13.10 14.90 -4.31
CA ASP A 30 14.22 15.32 -5.16
C ASP A 30 15.49 14.47 -4.99
N ASP A 31 15.66 13.84 -3.82
CA ASP A 31 16.78 12.94 -3.51
C ASP A 31 16.60 11.52 -4.08
N GLY A 32 15.49 11.27 -4.78
CA GLY A 32 15.13 9.97 -5.34
C GLY A 32 14.37 9.07 -4.36
N SER A 33 14.15 9.51 -3.11
CA SER A 33 13.35 8.76 -2.15
C SER A 33 11.87 8.78 -2.49
N TRP A 34 11.18 7.71 -2.12
CA TRP A 34 9.75 7.52 -2.24
C TRP A 34 9.14 7.34 -0.85
N LEU A 35 8.03 7.99 -0.62
CA LEU A 35 7.16 7.79 0.55
C LEU A 35 5.78 7.40 0.07
N ALA A 36 5.17 6.43 0.73
CA ALA A 36 3.81 5.99 0.52
C ALA A 36 3.05 6.03 1.85
N GLU A 37 1.93 6.74 1.86
CA GLU A 37 1.07 6.91 3.03
C GLU A 37 -0.32 6.37 2.71
N CYS A 38 -0.83 5.44 3.52
CA CYS A 38 -2.18 4.93 3.30
C CYS A 38 -3.23 5.98 3.69
N ASN A 39 -4.14 6.27 2.77
CA ASN A 39 -5.18 7.28 2.94
C ASN A 39 -6.24 6.84 3.97
N GLU A 40 -6.56 5.55 4.03
CA GLU A 40 -7.59 5.01 4.92
C GLU A 40 -7.04 4.67 6.30
N ILE A 41 -5.73 4.36 6.40
CA ILE A 41 -5.08 3.94 7.64
C ILE A 41 -3.79 4.74 7.82
N PRO A 42 -3.82 5.91 8.48
CA PRO A 42 -2.66 6.79 8.63
C PRO A 42 -1.46 6.18 9.36
N ALA A 43 -1.66 5.06 10.06
CA ALA A 43 -0.58 4.31 10.71
C ALA A 43 0.26 3.47 9.73
N ILE A 44 -0.24 3.27 8.50
CA ILE A 44 0.48 2.53 7.44
C ILE A 44 1.20 3.56 6.57
N THR A 45 2.46 3.79 6.91
CA THR A 45 3.39 4.63 6.15
C THR A 45 4.64 3.85 5.86
N THR A 46 5.14 3.92 4.63
CA THR A 46 6.36 3.25 4.22
C THR A 46 7.15 4.11 3.24
N GLY A 47 8.45 3.88 3.13
CA GLY A 47 9.29 4.60 2.20
C GLY A 47 10.57 3.84 1.86
N THR A 48 11.12 4.15 0.69
CA THR A 48 12.39 3.59 0.21
C THR A 48 13.20 4.67 -0.49
N THR A 49 14.52 4.53 -0.48
CA THR A 49 15.41 5.29 -1.38
C THR A 49 15.63 4.60 -2.73
N GLY A 50 14.99 3.44 -2.94
CA GLY A 50 15.06 2.66 -4.15
C GLY A 50 14.00 3.04 -5.19
N ASP A 51 13.61 2.07 -6.01
CA ASP A 51 12.63 2.29 -7.07
C ASP A 51 11.17 2.13 -6.59
N TYR A 52 10.22 2.41 -7.49
CA TYR A 52 8.80 2.24 -7.18
C TYR A 52 8.41 0.77 -6.94
N SER A 53 9.15 -0.19 -7.51
CA SER A 53 8.90 -1.64 -7.33
C SER A 53 9.20 -2.07 -5.89
N GLU A 54 10.28 -1.55 -5.31
CA GLU A 54 10.60 -1.70 -3.90
C GLU A 54 9.52 -1.04 -3.03
N LEU A 55 9.07 0.16 -3.38
CA LEU A 55 7.98 0.82 -2.68
C LEU A 55 6.68 -0.02 -2.71
N ASP A 56 6.31 -0.61 -3.85
CA ASP A 56 5.14 -1.50 -3.96
C ASP A 56 5.26 -2.73 -3.06
N THR A 57 6.44 -3.32 -3.01
CA THR A 57 6.72 -4.46 -2.13
C THR A 57 6.55 -4.06 -0.66
N LEU A 58 7.10 -2.90 -0.27
CA LEU A 58 6.98 -2.38 1.08
C LEU A 58 5.55 -1.95 1.42
N MET A 59 4.78 -1.41 0.48
CA MET A 59 3.36 -1.09 0.68
C MET A 59 2.56 -2.35 1.02
N ARG A 60 2.76 -3.43 0.25
CA ARG A 60 2.11 -4.72 0.51
C ARG A 60 2.52 -5.29 1.86
N ASP A 61 3.80 -5.28 2.17
CA ASP A 61 4.33 -5.76 3.44
C ASP A 61 3.75 -4.98 4.63
N ALA A 62 3.63 -3.66 4.51
CA ALA A 62 3.05 -2.81 5.54
C ALA A 62 1.55 -3.11 5.75
N ILE A 63 0.78 -3.35 4.69
CA ILE A 63 -0.64 -3.73 4.79
C ILE A 63 -0.79 -5.07 5.53
N VAL A 64 0.00 -6.06 5.14
CA VAL A 64 -0.05 -7.42 5.70
C VAL A 64 0.42 -7.42 7.16
N SER A 65 1.47 -6.66 7.47
CA SER A 65 1.95 -6.44 8.83
C SER A 65 0.92 -5.72 9.71
N ALA A 66 0.22 -4.71 9.17
CA ALA A 66 -0.85 -4.01 9.88
C ALA A 66 -2.06 -4.92 10.16
N ALA A 67 -2.31 -5.91 9.29
CA ALA A 67 -3.30 -6.96 9.50
C ALA A 67 -2.84 -8.05 10.50
N GLY A 68 -1.60 -7.97 11.02
CA GLY A 68 -1.04 -8.94 11.94
C GLY A 68 -0.58 -10.24 11.27
N ILE A 69 -0.39 -10.22 9.95
CA ILE A 69 -0.01 -11.37 9.15
C ILE A 69 1.49 -11.27 8.83
N ARG A 70 2.14 -12.42 8.56
CA ARG A 70 3.54 -12.42 8.12
C ARG A 70 3.69 -11.75 6.75
N GLY A 71 4.77 -10.98 6.59
CA GLY A 71 5.07 -10.22 5.37
C GLY A 71 5.18 -11.03 4.07
N ASP A 72 5.33 -12.36 4.15
CA ASP A 72 5.36 -13.25 3.00
C ASP A 72 4.03 -13.35 2.26
N TYR A 73 2.92 -12.86 2.82
CA TYR A 73 1.60 -12.83 2.19
C TYR A 73 1.31 -11.60 1.31
N GLY A 74 2.30 -10.73 1.05
CA GLY A 74 2.12 -9.55 0.19
C GLY A 74 1.61 -9.85 -1.24
N TYR A 75 1.78 -11.09 -1.71
CA TYR A 75 1.25 -11.56 -2.99
C TYR A 75 -0.28 -11.71 -3.02
N LEU A 76 -0.94 -11.78 -1.87
CA LEU A 76 -2.41 -11.88 -1.76
C LEU A 76 -3.11 -10.56 -2.09
N LEU A 77 -2.38 -9.44 -2.08
CA LEU A 77 -2.91 -8.15 -2.47
C LEU A 77 -2.81 -8.02 -3.98
N GLN A 78 -3.89 -7.62 -4.64
CA GLN A 78 -3.90 -7.31 -6.06
C GLN A 78 -3.87 -5.80 -6.22
N TRP A 79 -2.83 -5.31 -6.89
CA TRP A 79 -2.81 -3.95 -7.41
C TRP A 79 -3.89 -3.82 -8.49
N LYS A 80 -4.79 -2.84 -8.34
CA LYS A 80 -5.93 -2.66 -9.24
C LYS A 80 -5.82 -1.44 -10.15
N GLY A 81 -4.87 -0.56 -9.92
CA GLY A 81 -4.66 0.63 -10.74
C GLY A 81 -4.20 1.82 -9.90
N PHE A 82 -4.23 2.99 -10.54
CA PHE A 82 -4.05 4.28 -9.91
C PHE A 82 -5.38 5.01 -9.88
N LYS A 83 -5.76 5.53 -8.72
CA LYS A 83 -6.71 6.63 -8.67
C LYS A 83 -5.91 7.90 -8.94
N VAL A 84 -6.36 8.68 -9.91
CA VAL A 84 -5.84 10.04 -10.10
C VAL A 84 -6.72 10.96 -9.26
N PRO A 85 -6.16 11.67 -8.26
CA PRO A 85 -6.95 12.65 -7.54
C PRO A 85 -7.33 13.77 -8.53
N SER A 86 -8.61 14.14 -8.55
CA SER A 86 -9.16 15.19 -9.41
C SER A 86 -8.72 16.61 -9.00
N SER A 87 -7.79 16.74 -8.04
CA SER A 87 -7.30 17.99 -7.46
C SER A 87 -5.92 18.37 -8.01
N PHE A 88 -5.79 18.46 -9.33
CA PHE A 88 -4.59 19.00 -10.00
C PHE A 88 -4.61 20.54 -10.01
N LEU A 89 -4.65 21.17 -8.83
CA LEU A 89 -4.58 22.64 -8.67
C LEU A 89 -3.84 22.98 -7.37
N GLY A 90 -2.51 23.00 -7.41
CA GLY A 90 -1.74 23.59 -6.31
C GLY A 90 -0.28 23.17 -6.28
N PHE A 91 0.61 24.15 -6.40
CA PHE A 91 2.06 24.04 -6.25
C PHE A 91 2.45 23.28 -4.96
N THR A 92 3.01 22.08 -5.10
CA THR A 92 4.09 21.61 -4.22
C THR A 92 4.98 20.61 -4.95
N ARG A 93 6.22 20.54 -4.48
CA ARG A 93 7.42 19.92 -5.01
C ARG A 93 7.36 18.37 -5.07
N VAL A 94 6.32 17.81 -5.69
CA VAL A 94 6.09 16.38 -5.84
C VAL A 94 5.96 16.07 -7.32
N LYS A 95 6.79 15.17 -7.84
CA LYS A 95 6.84 14.85 -9.28
C LYS A 95 5.65 14.02 -9.77
N SER A 96 5.03 13.24 -8.90
CA SER A 96 3.90 12.36 -9.22
C SER A 96 3.10 12.07 -7.95
N GLU A 97 1.82 12.47 -7.91
CA GLU A 97 0.85 11.99 -6.93
C GLU A 97 0.03 10.88 -7.60
N CYS A 98 0.43 9.63 -7.35
CA CYS A 98 -0.31 8.47 -7.80
C CYS A 98 -0.96 7.82 -6.59
N GLU A 99 -2.26 7.52 -6.66
CA GLU A 99 -2.95 6.76 -5.60
C GLU A 99 -3.10 5.28 -6.00
N PRO A 100 -2.06 4.42 -5.89
CA PRO A 100 -2.23 3.00 -6.12
C PRO A 100 -3.24 2.46 -5.11
N TYR A 101 -4.13 1.59 -5.60
CA TYR A 101 -5.10 0.94 -4.74
C TYR A 101 -5.06 -0.58 -4.82
N TYR A 102 -5.24 -1.22 -3.66
CA TYR A 102 -5.10 -2.65 -3.47
C TYR A 102 -6.42 -3.28 -3.02
N VAL A 103 -6.68 -4.49 -3.49
CA VAL A 103 -7.76 -5.35 -3.00
C VAL A 103 -7.22 -6.75 -2.72
N VAL A 104 -7.88 -7.52 -1.85
CA VAL A 104 -7.52 -8.93 -1.66
C VAL A 104 -7.87 -9.73 -2.92
N GLN A 105 -6.97 -10.58 -3.39
CA GLN A 105 -7.29 -11.56 -4.44
C GLN A 105 -8.48 -12.42 -3.99
N SER A 106 -9.46 -12.58 -4.90
CA SER A 106 -10.65 -13.41 -4.66
C SER A 106 -10.30 -14.88 -4.62
#